data_AF-A0A2N2HHC6-F1
#
_entry.id   AF-A0A2N2HHC6-F1
#
_cell.length_a   1.000
_cell.length_b   1.000
_cell.length_c   1.000
_cell.angle_alpha   90.00
_cell.angle_beta   90.00
_cell.angle_gamma   90.00
#
_symmetry.space_group_name_H-M   'P 1'
#
loop_
_entity.id
_entity.type
_entity.pdbx_description
1 polymer ?
#
loop_
_entity_poly.entity_id
_entity_poly.type
_entity_poly.pdbx_seq_one_letter_code
_entity_poly.pdbx_strand_id
1 'polypeptide(L)'
;MTTFDYPEGATPIDPNEVNGLLLSHIATRAELDLWEQSNIMEGEAWAFGRKHNDILGEKFICRLHKRMLGKVWRWAGEVRRSEKNIGVPWWLIAAELRSLCDDVTAWVDNASYPPDEIAARFHHRLVAIHLFPNGNGRHARTMAD
;
A
#
# COMPACT_ATOMS: atom_id res chain seq x y z
N MET A 1 5.58 4.59 -26.24
CA MET A 1 5.54 3.81 -24.99
C MET A 1 6.59 4.41 -24.09
N THR A 2 6.21 4.89 -22.90
CA THR A 2 7.15 5.49 -21.95
C THR A 2 7.89 4.33 -21.26
N THR A 3 9.18 4.17 -21.56
CA THR A 3 10.02 3.15 -20.92
C THR A 3 10.71 3.77 -19.72
N PHE A 4 10.41 3.28 -18.52
CA PHE A 4 11.07 3.70 -17.29
C PHE A 4 12.29 2.80 -17.03
N ASP A 5 13.44 3.39 -16.72
CA ASP A 5 14.58 2.65 -16.15
C ASP A 5 14.31 2.37 -14.66
N TYR A 6 14.50 1.12 -14.25
CA TYR A 6 14.27 0.67 -12.88
C TYR A 6 15.59 0.40 -12.16
N PRO A 7 15.80 0.95 -10.94
CA PRO A 7 16.95 0.58 -10.12
C PRO A 7 16.83 -0.87 -9.63
N GLU A 8 17.98 -1.47 -9.29
CA GLU A 8 18.06 -2.83 -8.78
C GLU A 8 17.21 -2.99 -7.51
N GLY A 9 16.29 -3.96 -7.51
CA GLY A 9 15.35 -4.22 -6.40
C GLY A 9 14.01 -3.45 -6.46
N ALA A 10 13.82 -2.52 -7.41
CA ALA A 10 12.51 -1.91 -7.63
C ALA A 10 11.55 -2.94 -8.24
N THR A 11 10.30 -2.96 -7.76
CA THR A 11 9.22 -3.67 -8.46
C THR A 11 8.89 -2.89 -9.74
N PRO A 12 9.15 -3.43 -10.94
CA PRO A 12 8.85 -2.72 -12.18
C PRO A 12 7.35 -2.43 -12.25
N ILE A 13 6.98 -1.23 -12.69
CA ILE A 13 5.57 -0.94 -12.97
C ILE A 13 5.18 -1.80 -14.16
N ASP A 14 4.17 -2.63 -13.95
CA ASP A 14 3.62 -3.49 -14.99
C ASP A 14 3.13 -2.60 -16.15
N PRO A 15 3.36 -2.96 -17.43
CA PRO A 15 2.82 -2.21 -18.56
C PRO A 15 1.29 -1.97 -18.47
N ASN A 16 0.55 -2.88 -17.83
CA ASN A 16 -0.88 -2.71 -17.56
C ASN A 16 -1.17 -1.64 -16.50
N GLU A 17 -0.24 -1.41 -15.57
CA GLU A 17 -0.33 -0.37 -14.53
C GLU A 17 0.07 1.00 -15.05
N VAL A 18 0.96 1.08 -16.04
CA VAL A 18 1.33 2.35 -16.71
C VAL A 18 0.11 3.05 -17.30
N ASN A 19 -0.88 2.30 -17.79
CA ASN A 19 -2.16 2.84 -18.27
C ASN A 19 -2.98 3.55 -17.16
N GLY A 20 -2.66 3.29 -15.90
CA GLY A 20 -3.26 3.93 -14.74
C GLY A 20 -2.63 5.28 -14.38
N LEU A 21 -1.54 5.69 -15.02
CA LEU A 21 -0.86 6.96 -14.71
C LEU A 21 -1.75 8.15 -15.11
N LEU A 22 -2.04 9.03 -14.16
CA LEU A 22 -2.85 10.23 -14.37
C LEU A 22 -2.04 11.40 -14.94
N LEU A 23 -0.73 11.42 -14.67
CA LEU A 23 0.16 12.53 -14.99
C LEU A 23 0.79 12.33 -16.37
N SER A 24 0.10 12.79 -17.41
CA SER A 24 0.51 12.61 -18.83
C SER A 24 1.80 13.35 -19.23
N HIS A 25 2.28 14.28 -18.39
CA HIS A 25 3.47 15.10 -18.64
C HIS A 25 4.76 14.52 -18.02
N ILE A 26 4.66 13.40 -17.30
CA ILE A 26 5.84 12.75 -16.70
C ILE A 26 6.65 12.07 -17.79
N ALA A 27 7.92 12.47 -17.91
CA ALA A 27 8.85 11.92 -18.89
C ALA A 27 9.88 10.98 -18.25
N THR A 28 10.15 11.15 -16.95
CA THR A 28 11.21 10.38 -16.26
C THR A 28 10.72 9.67 -15.00
N ARG A 29 11.46 8.64 -14.58
CA ARG A 29 11.21 7.93 -13.31
C ARG A 29 11.39 8.85 -12.11
N ALA A 30 12.42 9.70 -12.12
CA ALA A 30 12.69 10.64 -11.04
C ALA A 30 11.53 11.64 -10.83
N GLU A 31 10.95 12.16 -11.91
CA GLU A 31 9.75 12.99 -11.83
C GLU A 31 8.58 12.23 -11.20
N LEU A 32 8.34 10.99 -11.62
CA LEU A 32 7.31 10.14 -11.04
C LEU A 32 7.51 9.92 -9.54
N ASP A 33 8.74 9.59 -9.13
CA ASP A 33 9.07 9.36 -7.73
C ASP A 33 8.86 10.61 -6.87
N LEU A 34 9.16 11.81 -7.39
CA LEU A 34 8.88 13.07 -6.70
C LEU A 34 7.38 13.29 -6.46
N TRP A 35 6.55 13.02 -7.48
CA TRP A 35 5.10 13.12 -7.37
C TRP A 35 4.52 12.09 -6.41
N GLU A 36 4.98 10.83 -6.48
CA GLU A 36 4.59 9.79 -5.52
C GLU A 36 4.97 10.19 -4.09
N GLN A 37 6.20 10.63 -3.87
CA GLN A 37 6.67 11.01 -2.54
C GLN A 37 5.88 12.19 -1.97
N SER A 38 5.60 13.21 -2.78
CA SER A 38 4.76 14.33 -2.35
C SER A 38 3.36 13.88 -1.94
N ASN A 39 2.76 12.95 -2.68
CA ASN A 39 1.41 12.49 -2.38
C ASN A 39 1.37 11.51 -1.18
N ILE A 40 2.44 10.74 -0.98
CA ILE A 40 2.64 9.91 0.22
C ILE A 40 2.68 10.79 1.47
N MET A 41 3.47 11.87 1.48
CA MET A 41 3.52 12.80 2.61
C MET A 41 2.15 13.41 2.94
N GLU A 42 1.33 13.71 1.94
CA GLU A 42 -0.05 14.16 2.16
C GLU A 42 -0.95 13.05 2.76
N GLY A 43 -0.75 11.80 2.34
CA GLY A 43 -1.43 10.63 2.89
C GLY A 43 -1.07 10.41 4.37
N GLU A 44 0.21 10.48 4.70
CA GLU A 44 0.74 10.37 6.07
C GLU A 44 0.24 11.51 6.95
N ALA A 45 0.31 12.77 6.48
CA ALA A 45 -0.21 13.92 7.21
C ALA A 45 -1.71 13.78 7.52
N TRP A 46 -2.48 13.18 6.62
CA TRP A 46 -3.88 12.86 6.87
C TRP A 46 -4.06 11.75 7.93
N ALA A 47 -3.26 10.68 7.84
CA ALA A 47 -3.36 9.52 8.72
C ALA A 47 -2.98 9.87 10.16
N PHE A 48 -1.88 10.62 10.34
CA PHE A 48 -1.34 11.00 11.64
C PHE A 48 -1.94 12.29 12.20
N GLY A 49 -2.59 13.11 11.36
CA GLY A 49 -3.16 14.40 11.76
C GLY A 49 -4.35 14.30 12.73
N ARG A 50 -4.92 13.11 12.94
CA ARG A 50 -5.98 12.87 13.93
C ARG A 50 -6.06 11.41 14.34
N LYS A 51 -6.75 11.12 15.45
CA LYS A 51 -7.08 9.75 15.83
C LYS A 51 -8.15 9.16 14.90
N HIS A 52 -7.92 7.92 14.48
CA HIS A 52 -8.85 7.11 13.71
C HIS A 52 -9.27 5.90 14.55
N ASN A 53 -10.57 5.57 14.58
CA ASN A 53 -11.10 4.49 15.41
C ASN A 53 -11.09 3.11 14.72
N ASP A 54 -10.99 3.08 13.38
CA ASP A 54 -11.13 1.87 12.56
C ASP A 54 -9.92 1.75 11.61
N ILE A 55 -8.71 1.78 12.18
CA ILE A 55 -7.47 1.74 11.38
C ILE A 55 -7.24 0.38 10.73
N LEU A 56 -7.68 -0.71 11.35
CA LEU A 56 -7.60 -2.07 10.80
C LEU A 56 -8.76 -2.38 9.84
N GLY A 57 -9.70 -1.45 9.64
CA GLY A 57 -10.77 -1.62 8.68
C GLY A 57 -10.28 -1.54 7.23
N GLU A 58 -10.76 -2.45 6.39
CA GLU A 58 -10.46 -2.47 4.94
C GLU A 58 -10.69 -1.10 4.27
N LYS A 59 -11.75 -0.38 4.70
CA LYS A 59 -12.06 0.97 4.20
C LYS A 59 -10.98 1.99 4.55
N PHE A 60 -10.38 1.92 5.73
CA PHE A 60 -9.29 2.80 6.12
C PHE A 60 -8.03 2.47 5.33
N ILE A 61 -7.67 1.18 5.27
CA ILE A 61 -6.52 0.66 4.54
C ILE A 61 -6.53 1.10 3.07
N CYS A 62 -7.65 0.90 2.37
CA CYS A 62 -7.79 1.32 0.98
C CYS A 62 -7.79 2.86 0.83
N ARG A 63 -8.38 3.58 1.79
CA ARG A 63 -8.43 5.05 1.76
C ARG A 63 -7.06 5.68 1.99
N LEU A 64 -6.25 5.13 2.88
CA LEU A 64 -4.88 5.56 3.10
C LEU A 64 -4.10 5.43 1.79
N HIS A 65 -4.13 4.25 1.17
CA HIS A 65 -3.47 4.03 -0.11
C HIS A 65 -3.97 5.01 -1.20
N LYS A 66 -5.30 5.24 -1.29
CA LYS A 66 -5.86 6.23 -2.22
C LYS A 66 -5.32 7.64 -1.97
N ARG A 67 -5.12 8.04 -0.72
CA ARG A 67 -4.58 9.37 -0.40
C ARG A 67 -3.10 9.49 -0.71
N MET A 68 -2.35 8.42 -0.51
CA MET A 68 -0.91 8.36 -0.77
C MET A 68 -0.57 8.39 -2.27
N LEU A 69 -1.44 7.84 -3.12
CA LEU A 69 -1.09 7.60 -4.53
C LEU A 69 -2.17 8.06 -5.54
N GLY A 70 -3.33 8.52 -5.08
CA GLY A 70 -4.48 8.81 -5.96
C GLY A 70 -4.37 10.07 -6.81
N LYS A 71 -3.36 10.92 -6.55
CA LYS A 71 -3.02 12.01 -7.50
C LYS A 71 -2.15 11.54 -8.66
N VAL A 72 -1.49 10.38 -8.51
CA VAL A 72 -0.57 9.82 -9.50
C VAL A 72 -1.23 8.67 -10.26
N TRP A 73 -1.95 7.81 -9.56
CA TRP A 73 -2.47 6.55 -10.08
C TRP A 73 -3.98 6.45 -9.98
N ARG A 74 -4.62 6.07 -11.08
CA ARG A 74 -6.08 5.85 -11.16
C ARG A 74 -6.57 4.73 -10.25
N TRP A 75 -5.79 3.65 -10.16
CA TRP A 75 -6.11 2.46 -9.37
C TRP A 75 -5.82 2.64 -7.87
N ALA A 76 -5.37 3.82 -7.43
CA ALA A 76 -5.00 4.01 -6.03
C ALA A 76 -6.19 3.76 -5.09
N GLY A 77 -5.99 2.83 -4.16
CA GLY A 77 -7.00 2.39 -3.20
C GLY A 77 -7.90 1.27 -3.71
N GLU A 78 -7.64 0.74 -4.91
CA GLU A 78 -8.33 -0.41 -5.46
C GLU A 78 -7.47 -1.66 -5.28
N VAL A 79 -8.03 -2.68 -4.61
CA VAL A 79 -7.41 -3.99 -4.50
C VAL A 79 -7.23 -4.59 -5.89
N ARG A 80 -6.04 -5.14 -6.17
CA ARG A 80 -5.76 -5.73 -7.48
C ARG A 80 -6.67 -6.92 -7.76
N ARG A 81 -7.00 -7.11 -9.04
CA ARG A 81 -7.79 -8.24 -9.55
C ARG A 81 -7.03 -9.04 -10.60
N SER A 82 -5.71 -8.95 -10.55
CA SER A 82 -4.77 -9.60 -11.45
C SER A 82 -3.71 -10.35 -10.63
N GLU A 83 -3.24 -11.45 -11.20
CA GLU A 83 -2.13 -12.20 -10.63
C GLU A 83 -0.82 -11.42 -10.74
N LYS A 84 0.05 -11.65 -9.76
CA LYS A 84 1.39 -11.08 -9.67
C LYS A 84 2.35 -12.19 -9.23
N ASN A 85 3.63 -12.05 -9.60
CA ASN A 85 4.68 -12.99 -9.17
C ASN A 85 5.02 -12.89 -7.67
N ILE A 86 4.43 -11.91 -6.98
CA ILE A 86 4.55 -11.63 -5.55
C ILE A 86 3.17 -11.42 -4.96
N GLY A 87 3.03 -11.64 -3.66
CA GLY A 87 1.72 -11.57 -3.01
C GLY A 87 0.98 -12.89 -3.02
N VAL A 88 -0.18 -12.89 -2.37
CA VAL A 88 -1.12 -14.01 -2.43
C VAL A 88 -1.93 -13.99 -3.75
N PRO A 89 -2.57 -15.07 -4.19
CA PRO A 89 -3.50 -15.03 -5.31
C PRO A 89 -4.56 -13.93 -5.14
N TRP A 90 -4.93 -13.21 -6.22
CA TRP A 90 -5.71 -11.97 -6.06
C TRP A 90 -7.08 -12.22 -5.43
N TRP A 91 -7.67 -13.39 -5.68
CA TRP A 91 -8.96 -13.79 -5.11
C TRP A 91 -8.89 -14.12 -3.61
N LEU A 92 -7.69 -14.31 -3.04
CA LEU A 92 -7.49 -14.54 -1.60
C LEU A 92 -7.21 -13.26 -0.81
N ILE A 93 -6.91 -12.13 -1.46
CA ILE A 93 -6.50 -10.90 -0.78
C ILE A 93 -7.50 -10.48 0.30
N ALA A 94 -8.80 -10.52 0.00
CA ALA A 94 -9.83 -10.11 0.96
C ALA A 94 -9.86 -11.00 2.22
N ALA A 95 -9.66 -12.31 2.05
CA ALA A 95 -9.64 -13.27 3.16
C ALA A 95 -8.36 -13.11 4.01
N GLU A 96 -7.20 -13.01 3.35
CA GLU A 96 -5.90 -12.86 4.01
C GLU A 96 -5.78 -11.52 4.74
N LEU A 97 -6.28 -10.44 4.15
CA LEU A 97 -6.33 -9.14 4.82
C LEU A 97 -7.21 -9.21 6.08
N ARG A 98 -8.41 -9.82 5.97
CA ARG A 98 -9.30 -9.95 7.12
C ARG A 98 -8.65 -10.75 8.23
N SER A 99 -8.06 -11.90 7.90
CA SER A 99 -7.34 -12.71 8.88
C SER A 99 -6.20 -11.92 9.54
N LEU A 100 -5.43 -11.14 8.78
CA LEU A 100 -4.37 -10.31 9.35
C LEU A 100 -4.92 -9.25 10.31
N CYS A 101 -6.00 -8.56 9.95
CA CYS A 101 -6.62 -7.55 10.80
C CYS A 101 -7.18 -8.17 12.09
N ASP A 102 -7.86 -9.32 11.98
CA ASP A 102 -8.39 -10.06 13.12
C ASP A 102 -7.25 -10.55 14.05
N ASP A 103 -6.15 -11.03 13.47
CA ASP A 103 -4.96 -11.43 14.23
C ASP A 103 -4.37 -10.24 15.00
N VAL A 104 -4.21 -9.07 14.37
CA VAL A 104 -3.70 -7.87 15.03
C VAL A 104 -4.62 -7.44 16.17
N THR A 105 -5.94 -7.41 15.95
CA THR A 105 -6.91 -7.13 17.01
C THR A 105 -6.75 -8.11 18.17
N ALA A 106 -6.67 -9.41 17.89
CA ALA A 106 -6.48 -10.41 18.93
C ALA A 106 -5.15 -10.27 19.67
N TRP A 107 -4.05 -9.93 18.98
CA TRP A 107 -2.74 -9.73 19.62
C TRP A 107 -2.75 -8.51 20.55
N VAL A 108 -3.41 -7.42 20.16
CA VAL A 108 -3.56 -6.23 20.98
C VAL A 108 -4.44 -6.52 22.21
N ASP A 109 -5.61 -7.11 22.00
CA ASP A 109 -6.59 -7.36 23.06
C ASP A 109 -6.05 -8.34 24.12
N ASN A 110 -5.27 -9.34 23.69
CA ASN A 110 -4.69 -10.34 24.58
C ASN A 110 -3.26 -10.00 25.03
N ALA A 111 -2.72 -8.83 24.66
CA ALA A 111 -1.32 -8.46 24.89
C ALA A 111 -0.33 -9.58 24.51
N SER A 112 -0.59 -10.27 23.40
CA SER A 112 0.17 -11.47 22.99
C SER A 112 1.62 -11.16 22.65
N TYR A 113 1.89 -9.93 22.19
CA TYR A 113 3.21 -9.44 21.81
C TYR A 113 3.38 -7.97 22.22
N PRO A 114 4.63 -7.48 22.39
CA PRO A 114 4.90 -6.05 22.54
C PRO A 114 4.44 -5.24 21.31
N PRO A 115 4.08 -3.95 21.46
CA PRO A 115 3.63 -3.11 20.35
C PRO A 115 4.56 -3.11 19.12
N ASP A 116 5.87 -2.98 19.34
CA ASP A 116 6.86 -2.96 18.26
C ASP A 116 6.88 -4.29 17.47
N GLU A 117 6.66 -5.41 18.14
CA GLU A 117 6.58 -6.72 17.48
C GLU A 117 5.27 -6.87 16.70
N ILE A 118 4.14 -6.38 17.24
CA ILE A 118 2.86 -6.34 16.52
C ILE A 118 3.02 -5.53 15.23
N ALA A 119 3.60 -4.33 15.32
CA ALA A 119 3.85 -3.45 14.17
C ALA A 119 4.74 -4.13 13.12
N ALA A 120 5.84 -4.76 13.53
CA ALA A 120 6.74 -5.47 12.63
C ALA A 120 6.05 -6.66 11.92
N ARG A 121 5.28 -7.47 12.67
CA ARG A 121 4.51 -8.60 12.12
C ARG A 121 3.43 -8.13 11.15
N PHE A 122 2.70 -7.07 11.52
CA PHE A 122 1.66 -6.47 10.69
C PHE A 122 2.23 -5.93 9.38
N HIS A 123 3.29 -5.12 9.46
CA HIS A 123 4.01 -4.62 8.28
C HIS A 123 4.41 -5.76 7.36
N HIS A 124 5.13 -6.75 7.89
CA HIS A 124 5.65 -7.87 7.10
C HIS A 124 4.53 -8.63 6.38
N ARG A 125 3.45 -8.99 7.11
CA ARG A 125 2.33 -9.72 6.50
C ARG A 125 1.55 -8.86 5.51
N LEU A 126 1.34 -7.58 5.79
CA LEU A 126 0.60 -6.69 4.88
C LEU A 126 1.34 -6.50 3.55
N VAL A 127 2.68 -6.36 3.59
CA VAL A 127 3.53 -6.38 2.39
C VAL A 127 3.42 -7.70 1.65
N ALA A 128 3.44 -8.83 2.38
CA ALA A 128 3.36 -10.17 1.80
C ALA A 128 1.99 -10.49 1.18
N ILE A 129 0.90 -9.88 1.62
CA ILE A 129 -0.42 -10.00 0.98
C ILE A 129 -0.42 -9.27 -0.38
N HIS A 130 0.25 -8.12 -0.46
CA HIS A 130 0.39 -7.31 -1.68
C HIS A 130 -0.97 -6.94 -2.30
N LEU A 131 -1.74 -6.13 -1.57
CA LEU A 131 -3.15 -5.83 -1.85
C LEU A 131 -3.35 -5.02 -3.13
N PHE A 132 -2.48 -4.04 -3.36
CA PHE A 132 -2.60 -3.08 -4.44
C PHE A 132 -1.66 -3.43 -5.59
N PRO A 133 -1.89 -2.91 -6.82
CA PRO A 133 -0.96 -3.08 -7.93
C PRO A 133 0.49 -2.65 -7.61
N ASN A 134 0.67 -1.51 -6.93
CA ASN A 134 1.96 -1.04 -6.45
C ASN A 134 1.78 -0.20 -5.16
N GLY A 135 2.86 0.23 -4.50
CA GLY A 135 2.80 1.08 -3.31
C GLY A 135 2.68 0.33 -1.98
N ASN A 136 2.59 -1.01 -1.99
CA ASN A 136 2.34 -1.84 -0.81
C ASN A 136 3.37 -1.66 0.31
N GLY A 137 4.67 -1.55 0.00
CA GLY A 137 5.71 -1.36 1.02
C GLY A 137 5.60 -0.02 1.76
N ARG A 138 5.36 1.07 1.02
CA ARG A 138 5.22 2.42 1.58
C ARG A 138 3.93 2.53 2.39
N HIS A 139 2.85 1.97 1.87
CA HIS A 139 1.57 1.86 2.57
C HIS A 139 1.67 1.05 3.87
N ALA A 140 2.32 -0.11 3.83
CA ALA A 140 2.47 -0.96 5.01
C ALA A 140 3.34 -0.32 6.09
N ARG A 141 4.35 0.47 5.71
CA ARG A 141 5.15 1.27 6.66
C ARG A 141 4.28 2.28 7.39
N THR A 142 3.56 3.13 6.66
CA THR A 142 2.65 4.12 7.26
C THR A 142 1.56 3.47 8.14
N MET A 143 1.11 2.26 7.80
CA MET A 143 0.14 1.51 8.59
C MET A 143 0.70 0.94 9.90
N ALA A 144 2.02 0.75 9.99
CA ALA A 144 2.70 0.17 11.15
C ALA A 144 3.33 1.22 12.08
N ASP A 145 3.52 2.45 11.58
CA ASP A 145 3.91 3.64 12.36
C ASP A 145 2.73 4.18 13.20
#